data_AF-A0A848GTI0-F1
#
_entry.id   AF-A0A848GTI0-F1
#
_cell.length_a   1.000
_cell.length_b   1.000
_cell.length_c   1.000
_cell.angle_alpha   90.00
_cell.angle_beta   90.00
_cell.angle_gamma   90.00
#
_symmetry.space_group_name_H-M   'P 1'
#
loop_
_entity.id
_entity.type
_entity.pdbx_description
1 polymer ?
#
loop_
_entity_poly.entity_id
_entity_poly.type
_entity_poly.pdbx_seq_one_letter_code
_entity_poly.pdbx_strand_id
1 'polypeptide(L)'
;MALSAVSLFVFSACSKSSLTEPQESAQSALSSAKQVTAASTTPVGTVIYTSNGYKLTFTNNAGGFDDATRQKFVDMYFSIYPTLLNRFYTGATKQVTFVIDPNYNGVAYTSGTTVTYSAAWMANHPQDVDVLTHEVMHVVQAYTGGTPGWLTEGIADYVRYKYGVNNGPAGWSLPAWSSSQSYTDAYRVTARFLVWLERHVRATIVDDLNTALRNKTYSGNTWNQLTGKSVDQLWTDYSNNPAL
;
A
#
# COMPACT_ATOMS: atom_id res chain seq x y z
N MET A 1 -11.88 7.81 40.99
CA MET A 1 -11.84 6.65 40.07
C MET A 1 -11.51 7.19 38.69
N ALA A 2 -10.27 7.01 38.23
CA ALA A 2 -9.85 7.40 36.88
C ALA A 2 -10.10 6.20 35.96
N LEU A 3 -11.01 6.34 34.99
CA LEU A 3 -11.15 5.38 33.91
C LEU A 3 -9.99 5.60 32.93
N SER A 4 -9.07 4.64 32.91
CA SER A 4 -8.03 4.56 31.89
C SER A 4 -8.67 4.11 30.58
N ALA A 5 -8.69 4.98 29.57
CA ALA A 5 -9.13 4.63 28.23
C ALA A 5 -8.04 3.82 27.54
N VAL A 6 -8.30 2.52 27.35
CA VAL A 6 -7.47 1.65 26.52
C VAL A 6 -7.63 2.12 25.06
N SER A 7 -6.59 2.77 24.53
CA SER A 7 -6.51 3.09 23.11
C SER A 7 -6.33 1.78 22.33
N LEU A 8 -7.40 1.35 21.67
CA LEU A 8 -7.38 0.21 20.76
C LEU A 8 -6.62 0.63 19.50
N PHE A 9 -5.37 0.21 19.36
CA PHE A 9 -4.65 0.32 18.10
C PHE A 9 -5.32 -0.62 17.10
N VAL A 10 -6.10 -0.06 16.17
CA VAL A 10 -6.65 -0.82 15.04
C VAL A 10 -5.48 -1.10 14.10
N PHE A 11 -5.05 -2.35 14.04
CA PHE A 11 -4.14 -2.81 13.01
C PHE A 11 -4.92 -2.86 11.69
N SER A 12 -4.60 -1.98 10.74
CA SER A 12 -5.05 -2.14 9.36
C SER A 12 -4.31 -3.33 8.75
N ALA A 13 -4.98 -4.47 8.68
CA ALA A 13 -4.49 -5.64 7.96
C ALA A 13 -5.01 -5.58 6.52
N CYS A 14 -4.09 -5.58 5.55
CA CYS A 14 -4.47 -5.73 4.15
C CYS A 14 -5.16 -7.07 3.94
N SER A 15 -6.43 -7.01 3.50
CA SER A 15 -7.22 -8.19 3.18
C SER A 15 -7.09 -8.54 1.69
N LYS A 16 -7.35 -9.81 1.36
CA LYS A 16 -7.23 -10.36 0.00
C LYS A 16 -8.27 -9.69 -0.91
N SER A 17 -7.86 -8.75 -1.75
CA SER A 17 -8.74 -8.23 -2.81
C SER A 17 -8.94 -9.32 -3.87
N SER A 18 -10.18 -9.51 -4.34
CA SER A 18 -10.47 -10.47 -5.40
C SER A 18 -9.73 -10.07 -6.68
N LEU A 19 -8.78 -10.92 -7.06
CA LEU A 19 -8.12 -10.87 -8.36
C LEU A 19 -9.15 -11.30 -9.42
N THR A 20 -9.31 -10.51 -10.47
CA THR A 20 -10.05 -10.93 -11.67
C THR A 20 -9.19 -11.88 -12.48
N GLU A 21 -9.70 -13.10 -12.72
CA GLU A 21 -9.05 -14.14 -13.54
C GLU A 21 -8.97 -13.73 -15.02
N PRO A 22 -7.81 -13.87 -15.68
CA PRO A 22 -7.71 -13.79 -17.14
C PRO A 22 -8.14 -15.10 -17.81
N GLN A 23 -8.96 -15.01 -18.86
CA GLN A 23 -9.31 -16.15 -19.71
C GLN A 23 -8.11 -16.70 -20.48
N GLU A 24 -7.98 -18.02 -20.45
CA GLU A 24 -6.97 -18.83 -21.11
C GLU A 24 -7.30 -19.02 -22.60
N SER A 25 -6.32 -18.83 -23.49
CA SER A 25 -6.36 -19.48 -24.81
C SER A 25 -4.96 -19.87 -25.31
N ALA A 26 -4.88 -21.17 -25.58
CA ALA A 26 -4.10 -21.92 -26.57
C ALA A 26 -2.55 -21.86 -26.61
N GLN A 27 -2.02 -23.08 -26.54
CA GLN A 27 -0.65 -23.57 -26.49
C GLN A 27 0.02 -23.68 -27.87
N SER A 28 1.36 -23.56 -27.93
CA SER A 28 2.20 -24.47 -28.74
C SER A 28 3.70 -24.31 -28.42
N ALA A 29 4.33 -25.47 -28.25
CA ALA A 29 5.67 -25.81 -27.79
C ALA A 29 6.88 -25.10 -28.44
N LEU A 30 7.98 -25.03 -27.67
CA LEU A 30 9.27 -25.66 -28.01
C LEU A 30 10.14 -25.84 -26.76
N SER A 31 10.69 -27.04 -26.63
CA SER A 31 11.52 -27.51 -25.52
C SER A 31 12.97 -27.06 -25.68
N SER A 32 13.56 -26.60 -24.58
CA SER A 32 15.01 -26.64 -24.37
C SER A 32 15.23 -26.85 -22.88
N ALA A 33 16.01 -27.88 -22.56
CA ALA A 33 16.28 -28.33 -21.20
C ALA A 33 16.87 -27.17 -20.38
N LYS A 34 16.05 -26.58 -19.52
CA LYS A 34 16.46 -25.56 -18.55
C LYS A 34 17.17 -26.28 -17.42
N GLN A 35 18.47 -26.04 -17.27
CA GLN A 35 19.21 -26.36 -16.06
C GLN A 35 18.44 -25.73 -14.88
N VAL A 36 17.80 -26.56 -14.05
CA VAL A 36 17.08 -26.09 -12.85
C VAL A 36 18.15 -25.79 -11.81
N THR A 37 18.75 -24.60 -11.89
CA THR A 37 19.43 -24.02 -10.74
C THR A 37 18.39 -23.86 -9.64
N ALA A 38 18.56 -24.56 -8.52
CA ALA A 38 17.70 -24.41 -7.36
C ALA A 38 17.53 -22.91 -7.04
N ALA A 39 16.29 -22.47 -6.80
CA ALA A 39 16.03 -21.08 -6.44
C ALA A 39 16.84 -20.71 -5.19
N SER A 40 17.53 -19.57 -5.24
CA SER A 40 18.30 -19.07 -4.10
C SER A 40 17.33 -18.55 -3.04
N THR A 41 17.55 -18.95 -1.78
CA THR A 41 16.74 -18.50 -0.65
C THR A 41 17.47 -17.48 0.18
N THR A 42 16.72 -16.55 0.76
CA THR A 42 17.22 -15.62 1.78
C THR A 42 17.49 -16.39 3.07
N PRO A 43 18.69 -16.29 3.68
CA PRO A 43 18.94 -16.87 4.99
C PRO A 43 17.98 -16.32 6.06
N VAL A 44 17.56 -17.16 7.00
CA VAL A 44 16.85 -16.70 8.20
C VAL A 44 17.76 -15.78 9.02
N GLY A 45 17.18 -14.71 9.56
CA GLY A 45 17.90 -13.74 10.38
C GLY A 45 17.66 -12.32 9.90
N THR A 46 18.52 -11.40 10.36
CA THR A 46 18.37 -9.97 10.12
C THR A 46 19.55 -9.43 9.33
N VAL A 47 19.25 -8.66 8.29
CA VAL A 47 20.22 -7.90 7.49
C VAL A 47 19.82 -6.43 7.50
N ILE A 48 20.81 -5.53 7.61
CA ILE A 48 20.59 -4.09 7.57
C ILE A 48 21.14 -3.54 6.27
N TYR A 49 20.30 -2.81 5.54
CA TYR A 49 20.67 -2.07 4.35
C TYR A 49 20.63 -0.57 4.64
N THR A 50 21.59 0.18 4.12
CA THR A 50 21.61 1.64 4.26
C THR A 50 22.00 2.29 2.95
N SER A 51 21.37 3.44 2.64
CA SER A 51 21.71 4.26 1.48
C SER A 51 21.17 5.67 1.69
N ASN A 52 21.96 6.71 1.41
CA ASN A 52 21.54 8.12 1.46
C ASN A 52 20.81 8.55 2.74
N GLY A 53 21.22 8.01 3.90
CA GLY A 53 20.61 8.28 5.21
C GLY A 53 19.29 7.54 5.48
N TYR A 54 18.85 6.66 4.58
CA TYR A 54 17.76 5.71 4.79
C TYR A 54 18.30 4.38 5.29
N LYS A 55 17.54 3.71 6.16
CA LYS A 55 17.87 2.40 6.73
C LYS A 55 16.69 1.46 6.63
N LEU A 56 16.93 0.29 6.04
CA LEU A 56 16.02 -0.84 6.05
C LEU A 56 16.61 -1.96 6.91
N THR A 57 15.94 -2.31 8.00
CA THR A 57 16.20 -3.54 8.75
C THR A 57 15.32 -4.64 8.17
N PHE A 58 15.88 -5.65 7.52
CA PHE A 58 15.13 -6.75 6.94
C PHE A 58 15.32 -8.01 7.79
N THR A 59 14.26 -8.48 8.42
CA THR A 59 14.24 -9.71 9.22
C THR A 59 13.45 -10.79 8.49
N ASN A 60 14.13 -11.86 8.09
CA ASN A 60 13.51 -13.04 7.52
C ASN A 60 13.32 -14.14 8.57
N ASN A 61 12.08 -14.49 8.90
CA ASN A 61 11.78 -15.63 9.77
C ASN A 61 11.37 -16.89 8.98
N ALA A 62 11.37 -16.84 7.64
CA ALA A 62 10.95 -17.93 6.77
C ALA A 62 12.12 -18.48 5.95
N GLY A 63 12.60 -19.69 6.26
CA GLY A 63 13.77 -20.29 5.60
C GLY A 63 13.62 -20.56 4.09
N GLY A 64 12.39 -20.61 3.58
CA GLY A 64 12.10 -20.78 2.15
C GLY A 64 11.83 -19.48 1.39
N PHE A 65 12.06 -18.30 2.00
CA PHE A 65 11.79 -17.03 1.34
C PHE A 65 12.76 -16.79 0.18
N ASP A 66 12.22 -16.46 -0.99
CA ASP A 66 12.97 -16.31 -2.24
C ASP A 66 13.89 -15.07 -2.22
N ASP A 67 15.18 -15.25 -2.55
CA ASP A 67 16.17 -14.17 -2.50
C ASP A 67 15.91 -13.09 -3.56
N ALA A 68 15.39 -13.46 -4.73
CA ALA A 68 15.04 -12.47 -5.75
C ALA A 68 13.90 -11.55 -5.28
N THR A 69 12.92 -12.09 -4.54
CA THR A 69 11.83 -11.33 -3.92
C THR A 69 12.37 -10.41 -2.82
N ARG A 70 13.28 -10.89 -1.95
CA ARG A 70 13.99 -10.03 -0.99
C ARG A 70 14.69 -8.88 -1.70
N GLN A 71 15.45 -9.17 -2.75
CA GLN A 71 16.21 -8.13 -3.45
C GLN A 71 15.28 -7.07 -4.05
N LYS A 72 14.17 -7.47 -4.69
CA LYS A 72 13.14 -6.54 -5.16
C LYS A 72 12.60 -5.65 -4.05
N PHE A 73 12.32 -6.20 -2.87
CA PHE A 73 11.84 -5.41 -1.72
C PHE A 73 12.85 -4.34 -1.29
N VAL A 74 14.14 -4.71 -1.23
CA VAL A 74 15.22 -3.77 -0.89
C VAL A 74 15.31 -2.66 -1.95
N ASP A 75 15.34 -3.02 -3.23
CA ASP A 75 15.46 -2.06 -4.34
C ASP A 75 14.25 -1.12 -4.42
N MET A 76 13.03 -1.66 -4.24
CA MET A 76 11.80 -0.89 -4.19
C MET A 76 11.76 0.05 -2.99
N TYR A 77 12.20 -0.39 -1.81
CA TYR A 77 12.27 0.48 -0.64
C TYR A 77 13.15 1.72 -0.92
N PHE A 78 14.38 1.52 -1.42
CA PHE A 78 15.31 2.62 -1.65
C PHE A 78 14.96 3.53 -2.83
N SER A 79 14.08 3.09 -3.74
CA SER A 79 13.58 3.92 -4.84
C SER A 79 12.27 4.64 -4.52
N ILE A 80 11.31 3.94 -3.89
CA ILE A 80 9.96 4.43 -3.65
C ILE A 80 9.88 5.24 -2.35
N TYR A 81 10.42 4.71 -1.24
CA TYR A 81 10.21 5.32 0.08
C TYR A 81 10.71 6.78 0.18
N PRO A 82 11.90 7.13 -0.35
CA PRO A 82 12.33 8.54 -0.39
C PRO A 82 11.37 9.45 -1.15
N THR A 83 10.80 8.97 -2.26
CA THR A 83 9.84 9.71 -3.08
C THR A 83 8.55 10.00 -2.29
N LEU A 84 8.04 9.00 -1.57
CA LEU A 84 6.84 9.16 -0.74
C LEU A 84 7.08 10.10 0.43
N LEU A 85 8.22 9.95 1.12
CA LEU A 85 8.60 10.80 2.24
C LEU A 85 8.74 12.27 1.80
N ASN A 86 9.36 12.52 0.64
CA ASN A 86 9.50 13.87 0.10
C ASN A 86 8.15 14.52 -0.23
N ARG A 87 7.22 13.77 -0.82
CA ARG A 87 5.90 14.30 -1.20
C ARG A 87 4.97 14.47 0.00
N PHE A 88 4.79 13.41 0.78
CA PHE A 88 3.66 13.33 1.71
C PHE A 88 4.00 13.74 3.13
N TYR A 89 5.23 13.51 3.61
CA TYR A 89 5.66 13.97 4.94
C TYR A 89 7.16 13.79 5.16
N THR A 90 7.91 14.88 5.07
CA THR A 90 9.37 14.88 5.26
C THR A 90 9.81 14.57 6.70
N GLY A 91 8.89 14.69 7.67
CA GLY A 91 9.12 14.35 9.07
C GLY A 91 8.93 12.87 9.41
N ALA A 92 8.60 12.01 8.43
CA ALA A 92 8.53 10.57 8.67
C ALA A 92 9.93 10.01 9.00
N THR A 93 9.97 8.88 9.69
CA THR A 93 11.24 8.19 9.96
C THR A 93 11.93 7.80 8.65
N LYS A 94 13.27 7.83 8.62
CA LYS A 94 14.06 7.22 7.53
C LYS A 94 14.48 5.78 7.85
N GLN A 95 13.94 5.22 8.93
CA GLN A 95 14.28 3.89 9.44
C GLN A 95 13.02 3.03 9.45
N VAL A 96 13.03 1.98 8.64
CA VAL A 96 11.90 1.05 8.49
C VAL A 96 12.39 -0.38 8.72
N THR A 97 11.55 -1.20 9.33
CA THR A 97 11.81 -2.63 9.53
C THR A 97 10.85 -3.43 8.66
N PHE A 98 11.36 -4.36 7.86
CA PHE A 98 10.56 -5.38 7.19
C PHE A 98 10.71 -6.70 7.93
N VAL A 99 9.61 -7.40 8.13
CA VAL A 99 9.55 -8.74 8.73
C VAL A 99 8.86 -9.67 7.76
N ILE A 100 9.53 -10.75 7.37
CA ILE A 100 8.89 -11.87 6.67
C ILE A 100 8.42 -12.87 7.72
N ASP A 101 7.11 -12.99 7.89
CA ASP A 101 6.50 -13.83 8.93
C ASP A 101 5.89 -15.10 8.31
N PRO A 102 6.37 -16.30 8.66
CA PRO A 102 5.80 -17.56 8.18
C PRO A 102 4.44 -17.90 8.79
N ASN A 103 4.05 -17.26 9.90
CA ASN A 103 2.82 -17.57 10.63
C ASN A 103 1.70 -16.55 10.35
N TYR A 104 1.98 -15.49 9.60
CA TYR A 104 0.98 -14.47 9.26
C TYR A 104 0.12 -14.91 8.06
N ASN A 105 -1.21 -14.91 8.26
CA ASN A 105 -2.19 -15.42 7.30
C ASN A 105 -2.81 -14.35 6.38
N GLY A 106 -2.49 -13.07 6.60
CA GLY A 106 -2.92 -11.97 5.73
C GLY A 106 -1.98 -11.75 4.55
N VAL A 107 -2.02 -10.57 3.94
CA VAL A 107 -1.10 -10.17 2.87
C VAL A 107 0.14 -9.51 3.48
N ALA A 108 -0.08 -8.34 4.09
CA ALA A 108 0.88 -7.58 4.84
C ALA A 108 0.14 -6.66 5.84
N TYR A 109 0.88 -6.08 6.79
CA TYR A 109 0.39 -4.99 7.63
C TYR A 109 1.54 -4.15 8.13
N THR A 110 1.22 -2.91 8.50
CA THR A 110 2.17 -1.98 9.11
C THR A 110 1.77 -1.65 10.54
N SER A 111 2.75 -1.69 11.44
CA SER A 111 2.61 -1.22 12.83
C SER A 111 3.79 -0.34 13.20
N GLY A 112 3.52 0.94 13.42
CA GLY A 112 4.56 1.94 13.65
C GLY A 112 5.51 2.02 12.46
N THR A 113 6.75 1.59 12.65
CA THR A 113 7.80 1.58 11.62
C THR A 113 8.14 0.17 11.12
N THR A 114 7.37 -0.83 11.54
CA THR A 114 7.56 -2.23 11.17
C THR A 114 6.47 -2.64 10.19
N VAL A 115 6.89 -3.12 9.03
CA VAL A 115 6.03 -3.74 8.03
C VAL A 115 6.23 -5.25 8.07
N THR A 116 5.16 -5.99 8.24
CA THR A 116 5.17 -7.45 8.26
C THR A 116 4.51 -7.96 6.98
N TYR A 117 5.19 -8.87 6.29
CA TYR A 117 4.71 -9.53 5.08
C TYR A 117 4.52 -11.02 5.33
N SER A 118 3.42 -11.59 4.79
CA SER A 118 3.20 -13.04 4.85
C SER A 118 4.16 -13.76 3.92
N ALA A 119 4.97 -14.67 4.47
CA ALA A 119 5.82 -15.54 3.65
C ALA A 119 4.97 -16.42 2.71
N ALA A 120 3.83 -16.91 3.20
CA ALA A 120 2.91 -17.75 2.43
C ALA A 120 2.25 -16.96 1.29
N TRP A 121 1.86 -15.71 1.50
CA TRP A 121 1.32 -14.88 0.43
C TRP A 121 2.36 -14.63 -0.67
N MET A 122 3.57 -14.23 -0.30
CA MET A 122 4.66 -13.96 -1.24
C MET A 122 5.08 -15.20 -2.04
N ALA A 123 5.07 -16.38 -1.42
CA ALA A 123 5.32 -17.64 -2.13
C ALA A 123 4.25 -17.95 -3.19
N ASN A 124 2.98 -17.63 -2.90
CA ASN A 124 1.86 -17.88 -3.83
C ASN A 124 1.65 -16.74 -4.84
N HIS A 125 2.15 -15.53 -4.55
CA HIS A 125 1.99 -14.34 -5.38
C HIS A 125 3.33 -13.60 -5.54
N PRO A 126 4.36 -14.22 -6.14
CA PRO A 126 5.72 -13.65 -6.20
C PRO A 126 5.83 -12.36 -7.03
N GLN A 127 4.78 -11.98 -7.75
CA GLN A 127 4.69 -10.72 -8.48
C GLN A 127 4.06 -9.58 -7.66
N ASP A 128 3.40 -9.87 -6.54
CA ASP A 128 2.69 -8.86 -5.74
C ASP A 128 3.62 -8.02 -4.84
N VAL A 129 4.81 -7.69 -5.33
CA VAL A 129 5.83 -6.94 -4.58
C VAL A 129 5.41 -5.49 -4.30
N ASP A 130 4.46 -4.95 -5.07
CA ASP A 130 3.91 -3.60 -4.89
C ASP A 130 3.03 -3.44 -3.65
N VAL A 131 2.70 -4.54 -2.95
CA VAL A 131 2.13 -4.41 -1.60
C VAL A 131 3.08 -3.64 -0.68
N LEU A 132 4.39 -3.70 -0.91
CA LEU A 132 5.37 -2.87 -0.21
C LEU A 132 5.02 -1.39 -0.29
N THR A 133 4.66 -0.89 -1.48
CA THR A 133 4.37 0.53 -1.73
C THR A 133 3.17 1.02 -0.92
N HIS A 134 2.16 0.17 -0.77
CA HIS A 134 1.02 0.42 0.12
C HIS A 134 1.49 0.52 1.57
N GLU A 135 2.19 -0.51 2.05
CA GLU A 135 2.57 -0.61 3.46
C GLU A 135 3.53 0.49 3.92
N VAL A 136 4.56 0.81 3.12
CA VAL A 136 5.48 1.88 3.49
C VAL A 136 4.81 3.25 3.48
N MET A 137 3.69 3.42 2.77
CA MET A 137 2.88 4.63 2.88
C MET A 137 2.29 4.77 4.28
N HIS A 138 1.89 3.70 4.97
CA HIS A 138 1.44 3.80 6.36
C HIS A 138 2.54 4.32 7.30
N VAL A 139 3.80 3.95 7.05
CA VAL A 139 4.94 4.52 7.79
C VAL A 139 5.07 6.02 7.50
N VAL A 140 4.88 6.44 6.25
CA VAL A 140 4.87 7.87 5.88
C VAL A 140 3.68 8.57 6.50
N GLN A 141 2.49 7.96 6.55
CA GLN A 141 1.27 8.51 7.15
C GLN A 141 1.46 8.82 8.63
N ALA A 142 2.17 7.99 9.39
CA ALA A 142 2.50 8.22 10.81
C ALA A 142 1.32 8.78 11.64
N TYR A 143 0.09 8.34 11.33
CA TYR A 143 -1.11 8.83 11.99
C TYR A 143 -1.14 8.31 13.43
N THR A 144 -1.50 9.17 14.39
CA THR A 144 -1.53 8.82 15.82
C THR A 144 -2.94 8.43 16.29
N GLY A 145 -3.71 7.78 15.41
CA GLY A 145 -5.09 7.33 15.64
C GLY A 145 -6.17 8.40 15.41
N GLY A 146 -7.43 7.95 15.38
CA GLY A 146 -8.61 8.81 15.19
C GLY A 146 -8.87 9.21 13.73
N THR A 147 -8.20 8.58 12.77
CA THR A 147 -8.40 8.82 11.33
C THR A 147 -9.47 7.86 10.76
N PRO A 148 -10.27 8.27 9.76
CA PRO A 148 -11.15 7.36 9.06
C PRO A 148 -10.34 6.27 8.35
N GLY A 149 -10.63 5.01 8.65
CA GLY A 149 -9.91 3.87 8.08
C GLY A 149 -9.98 3.85 6.55
N TRP A 150 -11.16 4.10 5.97
CA TRP A 150 -11.36 4.11 4.52
C TRP A 150 -10.43 5.07 3.78
N LEU A 151 -10.19 6.25 4.35
CA LEU A 151 -9.31 7.25 3.73
C LEU A 151 -7.84 6.95 4.00
N THR A 152 -7.53 6.35 5.16
CA THR A 152 -6.18 5.87 5.50
C THR A 152 -5.73 4.82 4.49
N GLU A 153 -6.54 3.78 4.26
CA GLU A 153 -6.29 2.73 3.28
C GLU A 153 -6.36 3.24 1.84
N GLY A 154 -7.32 4.11 1.54
CA GLY A 154 -7.50 4.67 0.20
C GLY A 154 -6.29 5.48 -0.27
N ILE A 155 -5.66 6.25 0.65
CA ILE A 155 -4.41 6.98 0.35
C ILE A 155 -3.26 6.00 0.08
N ALA A 156 -3.16 4.91 0.86
CA ALA A 156 -2.12 3.89 0.66
C ALA A 156 -2.24 3.19 -0.70
N ASP A 157 -3.46 2.83 -1.12
CA ASP A 157 -3.69 2.26 -2.46
C ASP A 157 -3.59 3.30 -3.59
N TYR A 158 -3.91 4.57 -3.35
CA TYR A 158 -3.64 5.65 -4.31
C TYR A 158 -2.13 5.74 -4.58
N VAL A 159 -1.31 5.63 -3.52
CA VAL A 159 0.15 5.62 -3.63
C VAL A 159 0.63 4.38 -4.35
N ARG A 160 0.10 3.19 -4.03
CA ARG A 160 0.39 1.97 -4.79
C ARG A 160 0.06 2.10 -6.28
N TYR A 161 -1.06 2.72 -6.63
CA TYR A 161 -1.41 2.96 -8.03
C TYR A 161 -0.40 3.89 -8.73
N LYS A 162 0.03 4.97 -8.07
CA LYS A 162 0.87 6.01 -8.70
C LYS A 162 2.37 5.65 -8.74
N TYR A 163 2.85 4.90 -7.75
CA TYR A 163 4.28 4.61 -7.56
C TYR A 163 4.64 3.14 -7.61
N GLY A 164 3.65 2.23 -7.68
CA GLY A 164 3.90 0.82 -7.88
C GLY A 164 4.53 0.54 -9.25
N VAL A 165 5.49 -0.38 -9.30
CA VAL A 165 6.30 -0.68 -10.48
C VAL A 165 6.02 -2.07 -11.07
N ASN A 166 5.20 -2.88 -10.40
CA ASN A 166 4.89 -4.26 -10.77
C ASN A 166 3.38 -4.63 -10.66
N ASN A 167 2.49 -3.64 -10.58
CA ASN A 167 1.04 -3.86 -10.44
C ASN A 167 0.46 -4.72 -11.59
N GLY A 168 0.87 -4.47 -12.83
CA GLY A 168 0.41 -5.22 -14.01
C GLY A 168 0.71 -6.73 -13.91
N PRO A 169 1.98 -7.14 -13.75
CA PRO A 169 2.35 -8.53 -13.51
C PRO A 169 1.70 -9.17 -12.27
N ALA A 170 1.36 -8.38 -11.26
CA ALA A 170 0.63 -8.85 -10.07
C ALA A 170 -0.89 -9.03 -10.30
N GLY A 171 -1.41 -8.61 -11.45
CA GLY A 171 -2.86 -8.56 -11.69
C GLY A 171 -3.58 -7.51 -10.84
N TRP A 172 -2.85 -6.55 -10.27
CA TRP A 172 -3.41 -5.49 -9.43
C TRP A 172 -3.78 -4.27 -10.28
N SER A 173 -4.99 -3.76 -10.10
CA SER A 173 -5.48 -2.56 -10.77
C SER A 173 -6.54 -1.85 -9.94
N LEU A 174 -6.77 -0.56 -10.24
CA LEU A 174 -7.95 0.14 -9.73
C LEU A 174 -9.20 -0.42 -10.41
N PRO A 175 -10.26 -0.76 -9.65
CA PRO A 175 -11.49 -1.30 -10.23
C PRO A 175 -12.16 -0.25 -11.12
N ALA A 176 -12.92 -0.68 -12.12
CA ALA A 176 -13.84 0.22 -12.79
C ALA A 176 -14.87 0.76 -11.78
N TRP A 177 -15.40 1.95 -12.05
CA TRP A 177 -16.52 2.48 -11.28
C TRP A 177 -17.72 1.54 -11.37
N SER A 178 -18.43 1.39 -10.26
CA SER A 178 -19.72 0.69 -10.17
C SER A 178 -20.64 1.45 -9.23
N SER A 179 -21.94 1.48 -9.53
CA SER A 179 -22.95 2.08 -8.65
C SER A 179 -23.12 1.36 -7.31
N SER A 180 -22.59 0.14 -7.18
CA SER A 180 -22.55 -0.61 -5.92
C SER A 180 -21.41 -0.20 -4.99
N GLN A 181 -20.53 0.71 -5.43
CA GLN A 181 -19.37 1.18 -4.66
C GLN A 181 -19.69 2.45 -3.89
N SER A 182 -18.90 2.70 -2.85
CA SER A 182 -18.87 3.95 -2.09
C SER A 182 -17.44 4.45 -1.90
N TYR A 183 -17.25 5.77 -1.75
CA TYR A 183 -15.94 6.33 -1.38
C TYR A 183 -15.43 5.79 -0.04
N THR A 184 -16.30 5.22 0.80
CA THR A 184 -15.94 4.58 2.08
C THR A 184 -15.51 3.12 1.97
N ASP A 185 -15.51 2.52 0.78
CA ASP A 185 -15.13 1.10 0.58
C ASP A 185 -13.63 0.83 0.76
N ALA A 186 -12.86 1.87 1.09
CA ALA A 186 -11.43 1.82 1.34
C ALA A 186 -10.62 1.38 0.11
N TYR A 187 -9.32 1.14 0.32
CA TYR A 187 -8.42 0.51 -0.65
C TYR A 187 -8.60 1.05 -2.07
N ARG A 188 -8.66 0.16 -3.07
CA ARG A 188 -8.68 0.48 -4.50
C ARG A 188 -9.88 1.35 -4.92
N VAL A 189 -11.04 1.22 -4.27
CA VAL A 189 -12.24 2.00 -4.62
C VAL A 189 -12.03 3.46 -4.22
N THR A 190 -11.66 3.69 -2.95
CA THR A 190 -11.31 5.03 -2.48
C THR A 190 -10.11 5.59 -3.25
N ALA A 191 -9.08 4.77 -3.50
CA ALA A 191 -7.90 5.18 -4.25
C ALA A 191 -8.24 5.71 -5.63
N ARG A 192 -9.13 5.02 -6.37
CA ARG A 192 -9.57 5.47 -7.69
C ARG A 192 -10.26 6.84 -7.63
N PHE A 193 -11.12 7.04 -6.63
CA PHE A 193 -11.76 8.33 -6.42
C PHE A 193 -10.74 9.43 -6.08
N LEU A 194 -9.73 9.14 -5.28
CA LEU A 194 -8.63 10.07 -5.01
C LEU A 194 -7.82 10.42 -6.28
N VAL A 195 -7.59 9.46 -7.18
CA VAL A 195 -6.97 9.73 -8.48
C VAL A 195 -7.84 10.67 -9.31
N TRP A 196 -9.15 10.42 -9.38
CA TRP A 196 -10.08 11.28 -10.10
C TRP A 196 -10.10 12.71 -9.53
N LEU A 197 -10.15 12.84 -8.21
CA LEU A 197 -10.10 14.15 -7.52
C LEU A 197 -8.81 14.91 -7.83
N GLU A 198 -7.66 14.23 -7.82
CA GLU A 198 -6.38 14.84 -8.15
C GLU A 198 -6.38 15.39 -9.59
N ARG A 199 -6.96 14.65 -10.53
CA ARG A 199 -6.97 15.01 -11.96
C ARG A 199 -7.99 16.10 -12.31
N HIS A 200 -9.17 16.08 -11.69
CA HIS A 200 -10.31 16.88 -12.15
C HIS A 200 -10.72 17.99 -11.19
N VAL A 201 -10.37 17.89 -9.90
CA VAL A 201 -10.85 18.81 -8.88
C VAL A 201 -9.72 19.64 -8.28
N ARG A 202 -8.70 18.98 -7.73
CA ARG A 202 -7.59 19.66 -7.06
C ARG A 202 -6.33 18.79 -7.05
N ALA A 203 -5.29 19.27 -7.72
CA ALA A 203 -4.02 18.55 -7.87
C ALA A 203 -3.31 18.20 -6.55
N THR A 204 -3.57 18.92 -5.46
CA THR A 204 -2.96 18.67 -4.14
C THR A 204 -3.89 17.94 -3.16
N ILE A 205 -5.06 17.48 -3.61
CA ILE A 205 -6.10 16.96 -2.71
C ILE A 205 -5.60 15.85 -1.79
N VAL A 206 -4.79 14.92 -2.31
CA VAL A 206 -4.29 13.79 -1.52
C VAL A 206 -3.27 14.25 -0.48
N ASP A 207 -2.38 15.17 -0.85
CA ASP A 207 -1.35 15.76 0.01
C ASP A 207 -2.01 16.55 1.16
N ASP A 208 -3.02 17.34 0.84
CA ASP A 208 -3.79 18.15 1.80
C ASP A 208 -4.58 17.25 2.79
N LEU A 209 -5.24 16.20 2.28
CA LEU A 209 -5.97 15.24 3.12
C LEU A 209 -5.03 14.44 4.03
N ASN A 210 -3.91 13.93 3.50
CA ASN A 210 -2.90 13.23 4.30
C ASN A 210 -2.36 14.13 5.43
N THR A 211 -2.13 15.41 5.14
CA THR A 211 -1.68 16.38 6.15
C THR A 211 -2.76 16.63 7.21
N ALA A 212 -4.01 16.84 6.80
CA ALA A 212 -5.11 17.07 7.75
C ALA A 212 -5.38 15.86 8.66
N LEU A 213 -5.29 14.64 8.12
CA LEU A 213 -5.41 13.40 8.89
C LEU A 213 -4.30 13.26 9.93
N ARG A 214 -3.05 13.48 9.51
CA ARG A 214 -1.88 13.43 10.39
C ARG A 214 -1.96 14.44 11.53
N ASN A 215 -2.39 15.66 11.22
CA ASN A 215 -2.49 16.76 12.18
C ASN A 215 -3.77 16.72 13.01
N LYS A 216 -4.64 15.71 12.82
CA LYS A 216 -5.93 15.57 13.50
C LYS A 216 -6.87 16.77 13.31
N THR A 217 -6.75 17.45 12.18
CA THR A 217 -7.62 18.56 11.77
C THR A 217 -8.66 18.15 10.73
N TYR A 218 -8.60 16.90 10.26
CA TYR A 218 -9.58 16.35 9.34
C TYR A 218 -10.97 16.31 9.99
N SER A 219 -11.97 16.82 9.25
CA SER A 219 -13.38 16.73 9.57
C SER A 219 -14.19 16.58 8.27
N GLY A 220 -15.50 16.32 8.38
CA GLY A 220 -16.37 16.34 7.20
C GLY A 220 -16.31 17.68 6.43
N ASN A 221 -16.01 18.78 7.12
CA ASN A 221 -15.89 20.10 6.49
C ASN A 221 -14.58 20.30 5.72
N THR A 222 -13.56 19.45 5.92
CA THR A 222 -12.28 19.55 5.20
C THR A 222 -12.48 19.46 3.68
N TRP A 223 -13.41 18.64 3.21
CA TRP A 223 -13.77 18.55 1.79
C TRP A 223 -14.30 19.86 1.23
N ASN A 224 -15.21 20.51 1.95
CA ASN A 224 -15.76 21.82 1.56
C ASN A 224 -14.66 22.89 1.54
N GLN A 225 -13.77 22.88 2.55
CA GLN A 225 -12.68 23.86 2.61
C GLN A 225 -11.68 23.70 1.46
N LEU A 226 -11.39 22.47 1.03
CA LEU A 226 -10.42 22.21 -0.04
C LEU A 226 -11.01 22.36 -1.44
N THR A 227 -12.30 22.06 -1.61
CA THR A 227 -12.92 21.88 -2.94
C THR A 227 -14.18 22.72 -3.18
N GLY A 228 -14.77 23.31 -2.13
CA GLY A 228 -16.08 23.95 -2.18
C GLY A 228 -17.28 22.99 -2.19
N LYS A 229 -17.04 21.67 -2.09
CA LYS A 229 -18.07 20.62 -2.12
C LYS A 229 -17.91 19.63 -0.96
N SER A 230 -19.01 19.01 -0.54
CA SER A 230 -18.95 17.87 0.38
C SER A 230 -18.40 16.63 -0.33
N VAL A 231 -17.92 15.65 0.45
CA VAL A 231 -17.46 14.36 -0.12
C VAL A 231 -18.58 13.63 -0.89
N ASP A 232 -19.83 13.75 -0.46
CA ASP A 232 -20.98 13.16 -1.15
C ASP A 232 -21.25 13.82 -2.51
N GLN A 233 -21.12 15.15 -2.58
CA GLN A 233 -21.25 15.89 -3.84
C GLN A 233 -20.11 15.52 -4.80
N LEU A 234 -18.88 15.43 -4.30
CA LEU A 234 -17.72 15.02 -5.09
C LEU A 234 -17.86 13.58 -5.60
N TRP A 235 -18.38 12.66 -4.76
CA TRP A 235 -18.65 11.29 -5.19
C TRP A 235 -19.75 11.23 -6.26
N THR A 236 -20.76 12.08 -6.15
CA THR A 236 -21.81 12.22 -7.16
C THR A 236 -21.21 12.72 -8.48
N ASP A 237 -20.34 13.74 -8.45
CA ASP A 237 -19.66 14.23 -9.65
C ASP A 237 -18.79 13.14 -10.30
N TYR A 238 -18.00 12.41 -9.49
CA TYR A 238 -17.22 11.26 -9.95
C TYR A 238 -18.09 10.19 -10.58
N SER A 239 -19.23 9.86 -9.96
CA SER A 239 -20.17 8.86 -10.46
C SER A 239 -20.80 9.25 -11.80
N ASN A 240 -21.01 10.55 -12.03
CA ASN A 240 -21.53 11.06 -13.29
C ASN A 240 -20.48 11.12 -14.41
N ASN A 241 -19.19 11.22 -14.06
CA ASN A 241 -18.10 11.27 -15.03
C ASN A 241 -16.85 10.51 -14.54
N PRO A 242 -16.89 9.15 -14.50
CA PRO A 242 -15.91 8.35 -13.77
C PRO A 242 -14.60 8.09 -14.54
N ALA A 243 -14.39 8.72 -15.69
CA ALA A 243 -13.16 8.61 -16.45
C ALA A 243 -11.99 9.19 -15.64
N LEU A 244 -10.85 8.49 -15.61
CA LEU A 244 -9.60 9.03 -15.05
C LEU A 244 -8.82 9.76 -16.14
#